data_AF-A0A059D519-F1
#
_entry.id   AF-A0A059D519-F1
#
_cell.length_a   1.000
_cell.length_b   1.000
_cell.length_c   1.000
_cell.angle_alpha   90.00
_cell.angle_beta   90.00
_cell.angle_gamma   90.00
#
_symmetry.space_group_name_H-M   'P 1'
#
loop_
_entity.id
_entity.type
_entity.pdbx_description
1 polymer ?
#
loop_
_entity_poly.entity_id
_entity_poly.type
_entity_poly.pdbx_seq_one_letter_code
_entity_poly.pdbx_strand_id
1 'polypeptide(L)'
;MDLVSNCKVSGATDLASNGQGASDCSNVKVEGESIDPYRSDAMVRCPCGSSSETESVIKCQDPSCHVWQHMSCVVFPEKHGEEDPENFYCELCRLSRADPFWVSVRHPLQPVKMVTTNIPVDGTNPVQSVERTFQLTRADRDLLLKQEFDLQAWCMLLSDEVSFRMHWPQHADLQVNGLAVRAINRPGSQLLGANGRDDGPIITFFMKDGINKISLTGCDARIFCLGVRIVKKAQCSTGS
;
A
#
# COMPACT_ATOMS: atom_id res chain seq x y z
N MET A 1 -22.31 23.73 12.16
CA MET A 1 -21.32 23.67 13.25
C MET A 1 -20.95 22.21 13.36
N ASP A 2 -19.98 21.79 12.56
CA ASP A 2 -19.65 20.38 12.40
C ASP A 2 -18.33 20.11 13.10
N LEU A 3 -18.43 19.36 14.19
CA LEU A 3 -17.32 18.98 15.06
C LEU A 3 -16.43 17.97 14.34
N VAL A 4 -15.23 18.43 13.96
CA VAL A 4 -14.12 17.56 13.57
C VAL A 4 -13.60 16.88 14.84
N SER A 5 -13.80 15.57 14.93
CA SER A 5 -13.23 14.74 16.01
C SER A 5 -11.76 14.44 15.70
N ASN A 6 -10.86 15.14 16.40
CA ASN A 6 -9.42 14.92 16.37
C ASN A 6 -9.03 13.78 17.33
N CYS A 7 -8.49 12.67 16.81
CA CYS A 7 -7.81 11.67 17.62
C CYS A 7 -6.38 12.13 17.92
N LYS A 8 -6.10 12.54 19.16
CA LYS A 8 -4.74 12.82 19.67
C LYS A 8 -4.16 11.60 20.35
N VAL A 9 -2.88 11.32 20.06
CA VAL A 9 -2.01 10.44 20.85
C VAL A 9 -1.26 11.30 21.86
N SER A 10 -1.41 11.00 23.14
CA SER A 10 -0.62 11.47 24.28
C SER A 10 0.35 10.33 24.65
N GLY A 11 1.62 10.46 25.00
CA GLY A 11 2.53 11.56 25.32
C GLY A 11 3.63 10.96 26.23
N ALA A 12 4.89 11.40 26.12
CA ALA A 12 5.89 11.49 27.22
C ALA A 12 7.27 11.91 26.68
N THR A 13 7.79 12.98 27.26
CA THR A 13 9.16 13.54 27.13
C THR A 13 10.01 12.99 28.27
N ASP A 14 11.32 12.78 28.08
CA ASP A 14 12.36 13.25 29.03
C ASP A 14 13.81 13.07 28.53
N LEU A 15 14.70 13.84 29.15
CA LEU A 15 15.97 14.42 28.70
C LEU A 15 17.26 13.66 29.10
N ALA A 16 18.31 13.92 28.28
CA ALA A 16 19.74 14.20 28.58
C ALA A 16 20.75 13.09 28.99
N SER A 17 21.94 13.10 28.38
CA SER A 17 23.23 13.45 29.04
C SER A 17 24.47 13.40 28.11
N ASN A 18 25.47 14.23 28.47
CA ASN A 18 26.69 14.66 27.77
C ASN A 18 27.80 13.61 27.57
N GLY A 19 28.71 13.89 26.61
CA GLY A 19 30.08 13.36 26.60
C GLY A 19 30.94 13.87 25.44
N GLN A 20 31.58 15.03 25.61
CA GLN A 20 32.59 15.60 24.69
C GLN A 20 33.93 14.83 24.79
N GLY A 21 34.53 14.52 23.64
CA GLY A 21 35.90 14.02 23.55
C GLY A 21 36.54 14.50 22.25
N ALA A 22 37.37 15.54 22.36
CA ALA A 22 38.18 16.06 21.27
C ALA A 22 39.40 15.16 21.01
N SER A 23 39.74 14.91 19.74
CA SER A 23 41.09 14.51 19.34
C SER A 23 41.35 14.86 17.87
N ASP A 24 42.50 15.47 17.64
CA ASP A 24 42.90 16.19 16.43
C ASP A 24 43.46 15.32 15.29
N CYS A 25 43.16 15.79 14.07
CA CYS A 25 43.95 15.89 12.83
C CYS A 25 44.69 14.68 12.21
N SER A 26 44.28 14.34 10.97
CA SER A 26 45.19 14.33 9.81
C SER A 26 44.44 14.45 8.48
N ASN A 27 44.83 15.43 7.66
CA ASN A 27 44.34 15.69 6.31
C ASN A 27 44.72 14.56 5.34
N VAL A 28 43.71 13.89 4.75
CA VAL A 28 43.86 13.19 3.47
C VAL A 28 42.66 13.55 2.61
N LYS A 29 42.94 14.26 1.53
CA LYS A 29 41.97 14.67 0.51
C LYS A 29 41.59 13.44 -0.31
N VAL A 30 40.46 12.82 0.02
CA VAL A 30 39.83 11.79 -0.82
C VAL A 30 38.57 12.43 -1.39
N GLU A 31 38.58 12.67 -2.70
CA GLU A 31 37.36 12.94 -3.47
C GLU A 31 36.51 11.66 -3.43
N GLY A 32 35.72 11.55 -2.36
CA GLY A 32 34.67 10.54 -2.22
C GLY A 32 33.37 11.15 -2.68
N GLU A 33 32.75 10.53 -3.67
CA GLU A 33 31.34 10.73 -3.99
C GLU A 33 30.54 10.78 -2.69
N SER A 34 29.75 11.84 -2.50
CA SER A 34 28.95 12.05 -1.30
C SER A 34 27.83 11.01 -1.25
N ILE A 35 28.15 9.82 -0.73
CA ILE A 35 27.14 8.89 -0.24
C ILE A 35 26.59 9.55 1.01
N ASP A 36 25.42 10.15 0.87
CA ASP A 36 24.65 10.69 1.99
C ASP A 36 24.51 9.60 3.08
N PRO A 37 25.11 9.77 4.28
CA PRO A 37 25.02 8.78 5.34
C PRO A 37 23.58 8.57 5.85
N TYR A 38 22.62 9.40 5.43
CA TYR A 38 21.19 9.19 5.67
C TYR A 38 20.52 8.19 4.72
N ARG A 39 21.17 7.79 3.61
CA ARG A 39 20.62 6.80 2.67
C ARG A 39 20.68 5.36 3.18
N SER A 40 21.53 5.07 4.15
CA SER A 40 21.81 3.70 4.57
C SER A 40 20.64 2.99 5.28
N ASP A 41 19.60 3.73 5.70
CA ASP A 41 18.39 3.21 6.34
C ASP A 41 17.13 3.28 5.44
N ALA A 42 17.28 3.69 4.17
CA ALA A 42 16.17 3.85 3.24
C ALA A 42 15.81 2.53 2.54
N MET A 43 14.71 1.88 2.94
CA MET A 43 14.24 0.65 2.29
C MET A 43 13.37 0.96 1.06
N VAL A 44 13.83 0.53 -0.13
CA VAL A 44 12.98 0.49 -1.33
C VAL A 44 11.95 -0.64 -1.19
N ARG A 45 10.67 -0.27 -1.09
CA ARG A 45 9.51 -1.19 -1.08
C ARG A 45 8.56 -0.81 -2.19
N CYS A 46 8.78 -1.37 -3.37
CA CYS A 46 7.97 -1.08 -4.54
C CYS A 46 6.95 -2.21 -4.84
N PRO A 47 5.73 -1.92 -5.31
CA PRO A 47 4.75 -2.95 -5.70
C PRO A 47 5.22 -3.89 -6.81
N CYS A 48 6.24 -3.51 -7.59
CA CYS A 48 6.85 -4.41 -8.57
C CYS A 48 7.62 -5.57 -7.92
N GLY A 49 7.92 -5.49 -6.62
CA GLY A 49 8.68 -6.49 -5.86
C GLY A 49 10.20 -6.32 -5.95
N SER A 50 10.70 -5.39 -6.77
CA SER A 50 12.12 -5.03 -6.82
C SER A 50 12.49 -4.06 -5.69
N SER A 51 13.68 -4.26 -5.12
CA SER A 51 14.30 -3.36 -4.15
C SER A 51 15.50 -2.61 -4.74
N SER A 52 15.61 -2.55 -6.08
CA SER A 52 16.75 -1.89 -6.73
C SER A 52 16.74 -0.38 -6.48
N GLU A 53 17.88 0.17 -6.06
CA GLU A 53 18.07 1.61 -5.86
C GLU A 53 18.58 2.33 -7.12
N THR A 54 18.92 1.58 -8.18
CA THR A 54 19.47 2.15 -9.43
C THR A 54 18.44 2.88 -10.28
N GLU A 55 17.16 2.66 -10.02
CA GLU A 55 16.05 3.31 -10.70
C GLU A 55 15.68 4.63 -10.00
N SER A 56 15.07 5.56 -10.72
CA SER A 56 14.50 6.77 -10.12
C SER A 56 13.44 6.40 -9.08
N VAL A 57 13.64 6.86 -7.83
CA VAL A 57 12.76 6.56 -6.69
C VAL A 57 12.11 7.81 -6.14
N ILE A 58 10.89 7.65 -5.61
CA ILE A 58 10.13 8.68 -4.91
C ILE A 58 9.85 8.23 -3.47
N LYS A 59 9.98 9.17 -2.53
CA LYS A 59 9.79 8.93 -1.09
C LYS A 59 8.34 9.17 -0.68
N CYS A 60 7.77 8.25 0.10
CA CYS A 60 6.49 8.47 0.78
C CYS A 60 6.59 9.67 1.72
N GLN A 61 5.64 10.60 1.61
CA GLN A 61 5.62 11.83 2.40
C GLN A 61 5.16 11.65 3.84
N ASP A 62 4.57 10.49 4.16
CA ASP A 62 4.24 10.17 5.55
C ASP A 62 5.54 10.17 6.39
N PRO A 63 5.67 11.07 7.39
CA PRO A 63 6.91 11.25 8.13
C PRO A 63 7.37 9.99 8.88
N SER A 64 6.45 9.06 9.16
CA SER A 64 6.72 7.81 9.87
C SER A 64 6.99 6.62 8.95
N CYS A 65 6.76 6.75 7.63
CA CYS A 65 6.80 5.63 6.71
C CYS A 65 8.20 5.37 6.14
N HIS A 66 8.91 6.43 5.74
CA HIS A 66 10.26 6.37 5.15
C HIS A 66 10.44 5.45 3.92
N VAL A 67 9.36 4.91 3.35
CA VAL A 67 9.40 4.02 2.18
C VAL A 67 9.74 4.78 0.91
N TRP A 68 10.56 4.15 0.07
CA TRP A 68 10.85 4.59 -1.30
C TRP A 68 10.25 3.61 -2.31
N GLN A 69 9.76 4.14 -3.43
CA GLN A 69 9.14 3.36 -4.50
C GLN A 69 9.66 3.82 -5.86
N HIS A 70 9.74 2.93 -6.84
CA HIS A 70 10.17 3.30 -8.19
C HIS A 70 9.14 4.23 -8.83
N MET A 71 9.58 5.39 -9.32
CA MET A 71 8.70 6.36 -9.98
C MET A 71 7.97 5.72 -11.16
N SER A 72 8.68 4.95 -11.99
CA SER A 72 8.13 4.19 -13.13
C SER A 72 7.01 3.20 -12.75
N CYS A 73 6.91 2.83 -11.47
CA CYS A 73 5.92 1.88 -11.00
C CYS A 73 4.67 2.54 -10.41
N VAL A 74 4.78 3.78 -9.94
CA VAL A 74 3.75 4.44 -9.11
C VAL A 74 3.34 5.83 -9.61
N VAL A 75 4.17 6.46 -10.43
CA VAL A 75 3.91 7.76 -11.08
C VAL A 75 3.72 7.50 -12.57
N PHE A 76 2.53 7.76 -13.07
CA PHE A 76 2.16 7.54 -14.47
C PHE A 76 1.92 8.90 -15.11
N PRO A 77 2.67 9.28 -16.16
CA PRO A 77 2.56 10.59 -16.78
C PRO A 77 1.28 10.65 -17.61
N GLU A 78 0.15 10.97 -16.98
CA GLU A 78 -1.09 11.17 -17.73
C GLU A 78 -1.46 12.63 -17.91
N LYS A 79 -1.16 13.58 -16.99
CA LYS A 79 -1.52 14.99 -17.20
C LYS A 79 -0.60 16.00 -16.49
N HIS A 80 0.09 16.80 -17.32
CA HIS A 80 0.61 18.16 -17.12
C HIS A 80 1.81 18.33 -16.17
N GLY A 81 2.98 18.60 -16.78
CA GLY A 81 4.18 19.14 -16.13
C GLY A 81 5.26 18.11 -15.83
N GLU A 82 6.53 18.42 -16.15
CA GLU A 82 7.73 17.68 -15.73
C GLU A 82 8.03 17.88 -14.22
N GLU A 83 7.00 18.11 -13.42
CA GLU A 83 7.11 18.40 -11.99
C GLU A 83 6.83 17.14 -11.19
N ASP A 84 7.67 16.89 -10.18
CA ASP A 84 7.47 15.76 -9.27
C ASP A 84 6.11 15.87 -8.57
N PRO A 85 5.40 14.75 -8.33
CA PRO A 85 4.11 14.79 -7.64
C PRO A 85 4.26 15.47 -6.28
N GLU A 86 3.61 16.62 -6.10
CA GLU A 86 3.71 17.41 -4.86
C GLU A 86 3.24 16.64 -3.62
N ASN A 87 2.44 15.57 -3.78
CA ASN A 87 1.85 14.80 -2.68
C ASN A 87 1.87 13.27 -2.91
N PHE A 88 3.01 12.62 -2.72
CA PHE A 88 3.13 11.16 -2.87
C PHE A 88 3.00 10.38 -1.56
N TYR A 89 2.06 9.42 -1.53
CA TYR A 89 1.89 8.45 -0.44
C TYR A 89 1.95 7.03 -0.99
N CYS A 90 2.72 6.16 -0.33
CA CYS A 90 2.75 4.75 -0.69
C CYS A 90 1.40 4.07 -0.44
N GLU A 91 1.20 2.88 -1.02
CA GLU A 91 -0.07 2.14 -0.96
C GLU A 91 -0.52 1.93 0.49
N LEU A 92 0.36 1.50 1.38
CA LEU A 92 -0.01 1.25 2.78
C LEU A 92 -0.47 2.52 3.51
N CYS A 93 0.19 3.66 3.25
CA CYS A 93 -0.20 4.96 3.80
C CYS A 93 -1.49 5.51 3.19
N ARG A 94 -1.76 5.19 1.91
CA ARG A 94 -3.03 5.51 1.26
C ARG A 94 -4.16 4.68 1.85
N LEU A 95 -3.94 3.38 2.01
CA LEU A 95 -4.87 2.42 2.57
C LEU A 95 -5.26 2.73 4.02
N SER A 96 -4.29 3.13 4.85
CA SER A 96 -4.54 3.47 6.25
C SER A 96 -5.41 4.72 6.42
N ARG A 97 -5.42 5.61 5.43
CA ARG A 97 -6.22 6.84 5.39
C ARG A 97 -7.55 6.65 4.65
N ALA A 98 -7.62 5.66 3.77
CA ALA A 98 -8.79 5.38 2.94
C ALA A 98 -9.97 4.78 3.74
N ASP A 99 -9.67 4.03 4.80
CA ASP A 99 -10.65 3.25 5.53
C ASP A 99 -10.86 3.80 6.96
N PRO A 100 -12.00 4.48 7.23
CA PRO A 100 -12.28 5.01 8.55
C PRO A 100 -12.80 3.96 9.55
N PHE A 101 -13.19 2.77 9.08
CA PHE A 101 -13.82 1.74 9.91
C PHE A 101 -12.85 0.64 10.32
N TRP A 102 -11.75 0.48 9.59
CA TRP A 102 -10.79 -0.60 9.80
C TRP A 102 -9.36 -0.09 9.95
N VAL A 103 -8.74 -0.46 11.06
CA VAL A 103 -7.32 -0.20 11.32
C VAL A 103 -6.51 -1.39 10.84
N SER A 104 -5.48 -1.13 10.02
CA SER A 104 -4.54 -2.18 9.59
C SER A 104 -3.61 -2.56 10.73
N VAL A 105 -3.54 -3.86 11.03
CA VAL A 105 -2.72 -4.42 12.11
C VAL A 105 -1.47 -5.06 11.54
N ARG A 106 -1.63 -5.82 10.45
CA ARG A 106 -0.55 -6.51 9.73
C ARG A 106 -0.89 -6.64 8.26
N HIS A 107 0.13 -6.92 7.45
CA HIS A 107 0.01 -7.12 6.00
C HIS A 107 0.59 -8.48 5.59
N PRO A 108 -0.16 -9.60 5.75
CA PRO A 108 0.31 -10.92 5.33
C PRO A 108 0.72 -10.99 3.86
N LEU A 109 0.12 -10.16 3.00
CA LEU A 109 0.60 -9.91 1.64
C LEU A 109 0.81 -8.41 1.46
N GLN A 110 2.06 -8.02 1.23
CA GLN A 110 2.45 -6.66 0.86
C GLN A 110 1.83 -6.25 -0.49
N PRO A 111 1.74 -4.94 -0.79
CA PRO A 111 1.24 -4.48 -2.09
C PRO A 111 2.01 -5.12 -3.24
N VAL A 112 1.29 -5.71 -4.20
CA VAL A 112 1.85 -6.29 -5.42
C VAL A 112 1.15 -5.71 -6.64
N LYS A 113 1.93 -5.17 -7.57
CA LYS A 113 1.47 -4.64 -8.85
C LYS A 113 0.88 -5.75 -9.72
N MET A 114 -0.28 -5.48 -10.32
CA MET A 114 -0.84 -6.32 -11.36
C MET A 114 -0.03 -6.16 -12.65
N VAL A 115 0.14 -7.27 -13.36
CA VAL A 115 0.88 -7.31 -14.63
C VAL A 115 -0.10 -7.47 -15.78
N THR A 116 0.15 -6.77 -16.87
CA THR A 116 -0.58 -6.96 -18.12
C THR A 116 -0.24 -8.32 -18.70
N THR A 117 -1.25 -9.17 -18.89
CA THR A 117 -1.09 -10.52 -19.44
C THR A 117 -1.58 -10.66 -20.88
N ASN A 118 -2.46 -9.76 -21.32
CA ASN A 118 -2.94 -9.73 -22.70
C ASN A 118 -3.19 -8.28 -23.12
N ILE A 119 -2.63 -7.89 -24.27
CA ILE A 119 -2.86 -6.60 -24.92
C ILE A 119 -3.67 -6.87 -26.20
N PRO A 120 -4.97 -6.56 -26.22
CA PRO A 120 -5.80 -6.73 -27.39
C PRO A 120 -5.36 -5.84 -28.55
N VAL A 121 -5.41 -6.37 -29.78
CA VAL A 121 -5.08 -5.62 -31.01
C VAL A 121 -6.21 -4.71 -31.49
N ASP A 122 -7.42 -4.89 -30.95
CA ASP A 122 -8.65 -4.18 -31.32
C ASP A 122 -8.89 -2.91 -30.49
N GLY A 123 -7.93 -2.54 -29.63
CA GLY A 123 -8.02 -1.36 -28.76
C GLY A 123 -8.91 -1.54 -27.55
N THR A 124 -9.38 -2.75 -27.26
CA THR A 124 -10.08 -3.05 -25.99
C THR A 124 -9.10 -3.02 -24.81
N ASN A 125 -9.64 -2.87 -23.59
CA ASN A 125 -8.83 -2.78 -22.38
C ASN A 125 -7.96 -4.04 -22.22
N PRO A 126 -6.68 -3.89 -21.83
CA PRO A 126 -5.83 -5.03 -21.59
C PRO A 126 -6.27 -5.82 -20.37
N VAL A 127 -6.00 -7.12 -20.39
CA VAL A 127 -6.18 -7.97 -19.22
C VAL A 127 -4.97 -7.82 -18.32
N GLN A 128 -5.23 -7.52 -17.06
CA GLN A 128 -4.23 -7.52 -16.00
C GLN A 128 -4.52 -8.64 -15.03
N SER A 129 -3.45 -9.24 -14.50
CA SER A 129 -3.57 -10.23 -13.44
C SER A 129 -2.46 -10.14 -12.41
N VAL A 130 -2.74 -10.69 -11.24
CA VAL A 130 -1.73 -10.99 -10.22
C VAL A 130 -2.11 -12.29 -9.56
N GLU A 131 -1.10 -13.13 -9.31
CA GLU A 131 -1.24 -14.35 -8.52
C GLU A 131 -0.11 -14.38 -7.49
N ARG A 132 -0.47 -14.52 -6.21
CA ARG A 132 0.49 -14.57 -5.11
C ARG A 132 0.09 -15.59 -4.08
N THR A 133 1.08 -16.03 -3.33
CA THR A 133 0.89 -16.82 -2.13
C THR A 133 1.26 -16.00 -0.91
N PHE A 134 0.61 -16.31 0.20
CA PHE A 134 0.93 -15.73 1.49
C PHE A 134 0.69 -16.76 2.60
N GLN A 135 1.39 -16.61 3.71
CA GLN A 135 1.26 -17.48 4.87
C GLN A 135 0.78 -16.66 6.07
N LEU A 136 -0.16 -17.22 6.82
CA LEU A 136 -0.52 -16.68 8.13
C LEU A 136 0.45 -17.26 9.16
N THR A 137 1.15 -16.39 9.88
CA THR A 137 1.98 -16.80 11.02
C THR A 137 1.10 -17.32 12.17
N ARG A 138 1.72 -17.94 13.18
CA ARG A 138 0.99 -18.32 14.40
C ARG A 138 0.32 -17.12 15.06
N ALA A 139 1.05 -16.01 15.17
CA ALA A 139 0.52 -14.77 15.75
C ALA A 139 -0.65 -14.20 14.94
N ASP A 140 -0.64 -14.33 13.61
CA ASP A 140 -1.75 -13.89 12.76
C ASP A 140 -3.01 -14.71 13.03
N ARG A 141 -2.86 -16.03 13.17
CA ARG A 141 -3.98 -16.92 13.52
C ARG A 141 -4.52 -16.60 14.91
N ASP A 142 -3.65 -16.39 15.89
CA ASP A 142 -4.05 -16.02 17.25
C ASP A 142 -4.85 -14.71 17.29
N LEU A 143 -4.56 -13.77 16.38
CA LEU A 143 -5.37 -12.56 16.17
C LEU A 143 -6.73 -12.89 15.54
N LEU A 144 -6.74 -13.65 14.45
CA LEU A 144 -7.96 -14.00 13.70
C LEU A 144 -8.93 -14.91 14.46
N LEU A 145 -8.49 -15.56 15.54
CA LEU A 145 -9.38 -16.28 16.47
C LEU A 145 -10.26 -15.33 17.31
N LYS A 146 -9.88 -14.05 17.43
CA LYS A 146 -10.65 -13.05 18.16
C LYS A 146 -11.63 -12.37 17.20
N GLN A 147 -12.89 -12.25 17.61
CA GLN A 147 -13.98 -11.70 16.77
C GLN A 147 -13.81 -10.22 16.36
N GLU A 148 -12.85 -9.51 16.93
CA GLU A 148 -12.58 -8.10 16.59
C GLU A 148 -11.63 -7.93 15.40
N PHE A 149 -11.00 -9.02 14.94
CA PHE A 149 -10.08 -9.00 13.80
C PHE A 149 -10.64 -9.79 12.62
N ASP A 150 -10.35 -9.29 11.44
CA ASP A 150 -10.67 -9.94 10.18
C ASP A 150 -9.48 -9.88 9.22
N LEU A 151 -9.47 -10.79 8.25
CA LEU A 151 -8.56 -10.75 7.12
C LEU A 151 -9.28 -10.13 5.92
N GLN A 152 -8.70 -9.10 5.32
CA GLN A 152 -9.31 -8.36 4.22
C GLN A 152 -8.36 -8.29 3.02
N ALA A 153 -8.89 -8.57 1.83
CA ALA A 153 -8.23 -8.27 0.56
C ALA A 153 -8.55 -6.83 0.15
N TRP A 154 -7.57 -6.14 -0.43
CA TRP A 154 -7.75 -4.76 -0.89
C TRP A 154 -7.06 -4.54 -2.22
N CYS A 155 -7.59 -3.62 -3.02
CA CYS A 155 -7.02 -3.24 -4.30
C CYS A 155 -6.99 -1.71 -4.43
N MET A 156 -5.97 -1.17 -5.08
CA MET A 156 -5.84 0.26 -5.35
C MET A 156 -5.29 0.51 -6.74
N LEU A 157 -5.83 1.55 -7.37
CA LEU A 157 -5.29 2.17 -8.57
C LEU A 157 -4.03 2.97 -8.19
N LEU A 158 -2.90 2.67 -8.83
CA LEU A 158 -1.62 3.31 -8.49
C LEU A 158 -1.63 4.79 -8.91
N SER A 159 -2.11 5.10 -10.11
CA SER A 159 -2.31 6.46 -10.65
C SER A 159 -3.65 7.10 -10.28
N ASP A 160 -4.14 6.89 -9.06
CA ASP A 160 -5.45 7.45 -8.69
C ASP A 160 -5.33 8.94 -8.34
N GLU A 161 -6.10 9.77 -9.04
CA GLU A 161 -6.28 11.20 -8.73
C GLU A 161 -6.85 11.43 -7.31
N VAL A 162 -7.57 10.43 -6.77
CA VAL A 162 -8.03 10.45 -5.38
C VAL A 162 -7.12 9.54 -4.57
N SER A 163 -6.21 10.14 -3.80
CA SER A 163 -5.13 9.42 -3.13
C SER A 163 -5.62 8.38 -2.12
N PHE A 164 -6.70 8.65 -1.37
CA PHE A 164 -7.09 7.85 -0.20
C PHE A 164 -8.41 7.08 -0.43
N ARG A 165 -8.38 6.11 -1.35
CA ARG A 165 -9.50 5.19 -1.57
C ARG A 165 -9.01 3.83 -2.08
N MET A 166 -9.76 2.78 -1.79
CA MET A 166 -9.65 1.53 -2.54
C MET A 166 -10.33 1.69 -3.92
N HIS A 167 -9.80 0.97 -4.90
CA HIS A 167 -10.27 1.02 -6.29
C HIS A 167 -9.99 -0.33 -6.94
N TRP A 168 -11.05 -1.07 -7.28
CA TRP A 168 -10.96 -2.33 -7.99
C TRP A 168 -10.95 -2.12 -9.51
N PRO A 169 -10.23 -2.95 -10.26
CA PRO A 169 -10.25 -2.89 -11.72
C PRO A 169 -11.64 -3.21 -12.28
N GLN A 170 -11.88 -2.78 -13.52
CA GLN A 170 -13.05 -3.25 -14.27
C GLN A 170 -13.02 -4.76 -14.44
N HIS A 171 -14.20 -5.40 -14.41
CA HIS A 171 -14.34 -6.85 -14.51
C HIS A 171 -13.50 -7.64 -13.50
N ALA A 172 -13.35 -7.12 -12.28
CA ALA A 172 -12.58 -7.76 -11.22
C ALA A 172 -13.10 -9.18 -10.91
N ASP A 173 -12.21 -10.17 -11.06
CA ASP A 173 -12.41 -11.55 -10.59
C ASP A 173 -11.36 -11.89 -9.55
N LEU A 174 -11.78 -11.91 -8.28
CA LEU A 174 -10.94 -12.23 -7.13
C LEU A 174 -11.18 -13.68 -6.72
N GLN A 175 -10.09 -14.44 -6.57
CA GLN A 175 -10.15 -15.80 -6.07
C GLN A 175 -9.17 -15.99 -4.90
N VAL A 176 -9.61 -16.75 -3.90
CA VAL A 176 -8.77 -17.18 -2.77
C VAL A 176 -8.85 -18.70 -2.69
N ASN A 177 -7.70 -19.36 -2.76
CA ASN A 177 -7.59 -20.82 -2.77
C ASN A 177 -8.47 -21.52 -3.84
N GLY A 178 -8.66 -20.86 -4.98
CA GLY A 178 -9.50 -21.34 -6.10
C GLY A 178 -11.00 -21.10 -5.91
N LEU A 179 -11.42 -20.47 -4.81
CA LEU A 179 -12.80 -20.08 -4.56
C LEU A 179 -13.00 -18.61 -4.93
N ALA A 180 -14.06 -18.33 -5.70
CA ALA A 180 -14.43 -16.97 -6.07
C ALA A 180 -14.88 -16.17 -4.83
N VAL A 181 -14.28 -14.99 -4.65
CA VAL A 181 -14.63 -14.02 -3.60
C VAL A 181 -15.32 -12.85 -4.28
N ARG A 182 -16.48 -12.45 -3.74
CA ARG A 182 -17.21 -11.29 -4.25
C ARG A 182 -16.44 -10.00 -3.92
N ALA A 183 -15.64 -9.53 -4.87
CA ALA A 183 -15.10 -8.17 -4.89
C ALA A 183 -16.08 -7.20 -5.56
N ILE A 184 -15.84 -5.90 -5.43
CA ILE A 184 -16.58 -4.89 -6.20
C ILE A 184 -16.27 -5.13 -7.68
N ASN A 185 -17.31 -5.47 -8.44
CA ASN A 185 -17.21 -5.68 -9.88
C ASN A 185 -18.03 -4.60 -10.59
N ARG A 186 -17.38 -3.88 -11.49
CA ARG A 186 -18.00 -2.83 -12.29
C ARG A 186 -18.06 -3.30 -13.73
N PRO A 187 -19.22 -3.78 -14.20
CA PRO A 187 -19.37 -4.19 -15.59
C PRO A 187 -19.35 -2.97 -16.51
N GLY A 188 -18.73 -3.11 -17.68
CA GLY A 188 -18.70 -2.08 -18.72
C GLY A 188 -17.65 -0.99 -18.47
N SER A 189 -17.78 0.15 -19.16
CA SER A 189 -16.81 1.25 -19.12
C SER A 189 -16.96 2.20 -17.92
N GLN A 190 -17.74 1.82 -16.89
CA GLN A 190 -17.97 2.68 -15.73
C GLN A 190 -16.69 2.81 -14.88
N LEU A 191 -16.28 4.06 -14.64
CA LEU A 191 -15.12 4.40 -13.80
C LEU A 191 -15.57 4.89 -12.41
N LEU A 192 -14.63 4.91 -11.44
CA LEU A 192 -14.92 5.46 -10.12
C LEU A 192 -14.91 6.98 -10.22
N GLY A 193 -16.07 7.62 -10.02
CA GLY A 193 -16.13 9.08 -9.94
C GLY A 193 -15.32 9.60 -8.74
N ALA A 194 -15.03 10.90 -8.69
CA ALA A 194 -14.19 11.52 -7.65
C ALA A 194 -14.64 11.23 -6.21
N ASN A 195 -15.96 11.11 -5.98
CA ASN A 195 -16.53 10.84 -4.66
C ASN A 195 -16.74 9.33 -4.38
N GLY A 196 -16.50 8.47 -5.38
CA GLY A 196 -16.67 7.04 -5.24
C GLY A 196 -15.54 6.41 -4.42
N ARG A 197 -15.90 5.39 -3.65
CA ARG A 197 -15.00 4.55 -2.87
C ARG A 197 -15.46 3.11 -3.00
N ASP A 198 -14.52 2.21 -3.20
CA ASP A 198 -14.81 0.78 -3.06
C ASP A 198 -14.43 0.30 -1.67
N ASP A 199 -14.98 -0.85 -1.29
CA ASP A 199 -14.59 -1.59 -0.08
C ASP A 199 -13.78 -2.84 -0.45
N GLY A 200 -13.02 -3.35 0.51
CA GLY A 200 -12.29 -4.62 0.41
C GLY A 200 -13.09 -5.78 1.02
N PRO A 201 -13.22 -6.94 0.36
CA PRO A 201 -13.95 -8.07 0.91
C PRO A 201 -13.19 -8.71 2.08
N ILE A 202 -13.95 -9.14 3.09
CA ILE A 202 -13.44 -9.99 4.16
C ILE A 202 -13.23 -11.40 3.61
N ILE A 203 -12.00 -11.89 3.71
CA ILE A 203 -11.57 -13.19 3.19
C ILE A 203 -11.24 -14.21 4.28
N THR A 204 -11.49 -13.89 5.57
CA THR A 204 -11.20 -14.76 6.72
C THR A 204 -11.67 -16.21 6.52
N PHE A 205 -12.88 -16.40 5.97
CA PHE A 205 -13.49 -17.73 5.78
C PHE A 205 -12.95 -18.53 4.58
N PHE A 206 -12.13 -17.92 3.72
CA PHE A 206 -11.54 -18.59 2.55
C PHE A 206 -10.16 -19.18 2.85
N MET A 207 -9.67 -18.96 4.07
CA MET A 207 -8.32 -19.31 4.49
C MET A 207 -8.21 -20.78 4.87
N LYS A 208 -7.06 -21.37 4.55
CA LYS A 208 -6.65 -22.68 5.00
C LYS A 208 -5.37 -22.59 5.82
N ASP A 209 -5.07 -23.65 6.56
CA ASP A 209 -3.79 -23.79 7.24
C ASP A 209 -2.63 -23.81 6.23
N GLY A 210 -1.53 -23.14 6.60
CA GLY A 210 -0.32 -23.06 5.77
C GLY A 210 -0.39 -22.00 4.68
N ILE A 211 0.02 -22.37 3.47
CA ILE A 211 0.14 -21.46 2.32
C ILE A 211 -1.22 -21.23 1.68
N ASN A 212 -1.62 -19.97 1.61
CA ASN A 212 -2.83 -19.53 0.93
C ASN A 212 -2.46 -18.89 -0.41
N LYS A 213 -3.30 -19.08 -1.41
CA LYS A 213 -3.15 -18.50 -2.75
C LYS A 213 -4.25 -17.47 -2.98
N ILE A 214 -3.90 -16.32 -3.54
CA ILE A 214 -4.82 -15.28 -3.96
C ILE A 214 -4.50 -14.88 -5.40
N SER A 215 -5.53 -14.71 -6.20
CA SER A 215 -5.40 -14.20 -7.57
C SER A 215 -6.48 -13.17 -7.85
N LEU A 216 -6.11 -12.13 -8.58
CA LEU A 216 -7.03 -11.11 -9.10
C LEU A 216 -6.78 -10.97 -10.59
N THR A 217 -7.85 -10.95 -11.37
CA THR A 217 -7.83 -10.53 -12.78
C THR A 217 -8.77 -9.35 -12.99
N GLY A 218 -8.50 -8.55 -14.01
CA GLY A 218 -9.34 -7.43 -14.42
C GLY A 218 -9.04 -7.01 -15.85
N CYS A 219 -9.96 -6.28 -16.47
CA CYS A 219 -9.88 -5.79 -17.84
C CYS A 219 -9.89 -4.25 -17.83
N ASP A 220 -8.72 -3.65 -17.61
CA ASP A 220 -8.54 -2.21 -17.39
C ASP A 220 -7.17 -1.79 -17.91
N ALA A 221 -7.04 -0.59 -18.48
CA ALA A 221 -5.76 -0.07 -18.96
C ALA A 221 -4.89 0.51 -17.83
N ARG A 222 -5.52 0.94 -16.74
CA ARG A 222 -4.84 1.63 -15.63
C ARG A 222 -4.18 0.63 -14.70
N ILE A 223 -3.07 0.97 -14.05
CA ILE A 223 -2.29 0.00 -13.28
C ILE A 223 -2.78 -0.11 -11.83
N PHE A 224 -3.08 -1.33 -11.39
CA PHE A 224 -3.54 -1.62 -10.03
C PHE A 224 -2.51 -2.39 -9.21
N CYS A 225 -2.69 -2.38 -7.90
CA CYS A 225 -2.01 -3.28 -6.97
C CYS A 225 -3.02 -3.99 -6.05
N LEU A 226 -2.62 -5.18 -5.59
CA LEU A 226 -3.37 -6.03 -4.67
C LEU A 226 -2.57 -6.22 -3.39
N GLY A 227 -3.24 -6.31 -2.25
CA GLY A 227 -2.65 -6.81 -1.01
C GLY A 227 -3.65 -7.48 -0.09
N VAL A 228 -3.14 -8.01 1.03
CA VAL A 228 -3.94 -8.63 2.09
C VAL A 228 -3.50 -8.04 3.43
N ARG A 229 -4.47 -7.63 4.24
CA ARG A 229 -4.22 -7.10 5.59
C ARG A 229 -5.08 -7.81 6.63
N ILE A 230 -4.55 -7.89 7.84
CA ILE A 230 -5.34 -8.16 9.05
C ILE A 230 -5.82 -6.80 9.55
N VAL A 231 -7.12 -6.68 9.78
CA VAL A 231 -7.77 -5.46 10.23
C VAL A 231 -8.43 -5.65 11.58
N LYS A 232 -8.53 -4.57 12.34
CA LYS A 232 -9.36 -4.46 13.54
C LYS A 232 -10.42 -3.40 13.31
N LYS A 233 -11.66 -3.63 13.75
CA LYS A 233 -12.70 -2.59 13.73
C LYS A 233 -12.27 -1.39 14.56
N ALA A 234 -12.31 -0.20 13.96
CA ALA A 234 -12.15 1.04 14.70
C ALA A 234 -13.31 1.15 15.70
N GLN A 235 -12.99 1.34 16.98
CA GLN A 235 -14.01 1.62 17.98
C GLN A 235 -14.46 3.08 17.80
N CYS A 236 -15.74 3.30 17.51
CA CYS A 236 -16.32 4.63 17.70
C CYS A 236 -16.28 4.92 19.21
N SER A 237 -15.39 5.82 19.64
CA SER A 237 -15.51 6.42 20.96
C SER A 237 -16.77 7.27 20.96
N THR A 238 -17.86 6.76 21.53
CA THR A 238 -18.98 7.60 21.95
C THR A 238 -18.42 8.50 23.05
N GLY A 239 -18.20 9.78 22.73
CA GLY A 239 -17.87 10.78 23.74
C GLY A 239 -18.99 10.82 24.78
N SER A 240 -18.68 10.36 25.98
CA SER A 240 -19.51 10.53 27.19
C SER A 240 -19.12 11.81 27.90
#